data_AF-I7CG56-F1
#
_entry.id   AF-I7CG56-F1
#
_cell.length_a   1.000
_cell.length_b   1.000
_cell.length_c   1.000
_cell.angle_alpha   90.00
_cell.angle_beta   90.00
_cell.angle_gamma   90.00
#
_symmetry.space_group_name_H-M   'P 1'
#
loop_
_entity.id
_entity.type
_entity.pdbx_description
1 polymer ?
#
loop_
_entity_poly.entity_id
_entity_poly.type
_entity_poly.pdbx_seq_one_letter_code
_entity_poly.pdbx_strand_id
1 'polypeptide(L)'
;MSPSKTKKNNTRNYSYTCYTCKTPYTGHREQTDKTKRFCKDSCRKAKSRGVYKATKRQSRVEEQFTRFCKNSFGQWIIRECIKANTACIMMGHTTASLFKLEQFHNRYYKCYGFNPDERKSVYHRCHIQARIGVDGSVGALHPLNLFIGQWRPNQQAGNKLVSTDAGLSIPAHKLLKKWQVGVRDTNKQVAKKVRALLGEEFVEYLAQSSALKLDTLHTLAQRIYNRQQKGTAVRELEDSYTLGQLEQLPLEQLELMDAYQRGKDSVARFKPELHTRAALCVYADELERMAVVSPSQRHRDNCIFMLGLVRVLGIYIAQRECPLEGAHKSFLPQKGIEWQPLVYMNWQQPWGKPSKKLVDADHHLLIASITDHCYHALSGADISKGLLCARLLKRLDVAALMPRVLIPDEQRFKKLGTWPDYIAALYADADQVWKPLLALDLCTVEQVEAARTSLLDRLHSAIERGRRDYLAQPRFKRMHRGRYYHQWGFKGYPVHLEFPPVVAEPSPLAA
;
A
#
# COMPACT_ATOMS: atom_id res chain seq x y z
N MET A 1 -85.81 35.11 -9.04
CA MET A 1 -84.66 34.67 -8.23
C MET A 1 -84.84 33.20 -7.92
N SER A 2 -84.09 32.32 -8.62
CA SER A 2 -84.18 30.87 -8.42
C SER A 2 -83.15 30.43 -7.38
N PRO A 3 -83.53 29.65 -6.34
CA PRO A 3 -82.60 29.23 -5.31
C PRO A 3 -81.64 28.16 -5.86
N SER A 4 -80.34 28.39 -5.70
CA SER A 4 -79.31 27.45 -6.13
C SER A 4 -79.32 26.19 -5.25
N LYS A 5 -79.44 25.02 -5.89
CA LYS A 5 -79.32 23.72 -5.21
C LYS A 5 -77.84 23.46 -4.87
N THR A 6 -77.48 23.63 -3.61
CA THR A 6 -76.18 23.21 -3.07
C THR A 6 -76.19 21.70 -2.85
N LYS A 7 -75.44 20.95 -3.68
CA LYS A 7 -75.19 19.51 -3.48
C LYS A 7 -74.39 19.31 -2.17
N LYS A 8 -74.99 18.67 -1.17
CA LYS A 8 -74.27 18.16 0.02
C LYS A 8 -73.35 17.01 -0.40
N ASN A 9 -72.06 17.27 -0.56
CA ASN A 9 -71.05 16.23 -0.74
C ASN A 9 -70.84 15.51 0.60
N ASN A 10 -71.21 14.23 0.66
CA ASN A 10 -70.96 13.36 1.81
C ASN A 10 -69.51 12.87 1.77
N THR A 11 -68.58 13.62 2.36
CA THR A 11 -67.16 13.24 2.44
C THR A 11 -66.93 12.27 3.60
N ARG A 12 -66.91 10.96 3.32
CA ARG A 12 -66.40 9.94 4.24
C ARG A 12 -64.88 10.11 4.41
N ASN A 13 -64.43 10.25 5.66
CA ASN A 13 -63.01 10.29 6.01
C ASN A 13 -62.54 8.90 6.44
N TYR A 14 -61.41 8.45 5.88
CA TYR A 14 -60.78 7.16 6.19
C TYR A 14 -59.46 7.40 6.93
N SER A 15 -59.16 6.58 7.94
CA SER A 15 -57.89 6.62 8.68
C SER A 15 -56.85 5.69 8.04
N TYR A 16 -55.64 6.20 7.82
CA TYR A 16 -54.54 5.51 7.16
C TYR A 16 -53.23 5.67 7.94
N THR A 17 -52.33 4.71 7.82
CA THR A 17 -50.94 4.84 8.29
C THR A 17 -50.03 5.10 7.10
N CYS A 18 -49.22 6.16 7.14
CA CYS A 18 -48.30 6.46 6.05
C CYS A 18 -47.25 5.36 5.90
N TYR A 19 -47.06 4.86 4.69
CA TYR A 19 -46.11 3.80 4.40
C TYR A 19 -44.64 4.21 4.65
N THR A 20 -44.31 5.50 4.47
CA THR A 20 -42.95 6.05 4.62
C THR A 20 -42.61 6.45 6.06
N CYS A 21 -43.36 7.37 6.67
CA CYS A 21 -43.06 7.89 8.01
C CYS A 21 -43.86 7.22 9.13
N LYS A 22 -44.71 6.23 8.81
CA LYS A 22 -45.54 5.47 9.75
C LYS A 22 -46.53 6.30 10.57
N THR A 23 -46.68 7.60 10.30
CA THR A 23 -47.65 8.45 11.00
C THR A 23 -49.08 8.20 10.50
N PRO A 24 -50.07 8.15 11.40
CA PRO A 24 -51.48 8.11 11.01
C PRO A 24 -51.89 9.42 10.31
N TYR A 25 -52.80 9.34 9.33
CA TYR A 25 -53.39 10.48 8.63
C TYR A 25 -54.78 10.14 8.09
N THR A 26 -55.63 11.14 7.90
CA THR A 26 -56.98 10.96 7.34
C THR A 26 -57.02 11.30 5.85
N GLY A 27 -57.72 10.51 5.05
CA GLY A 27 -57.93 10.77 3.62
C GLY A 27 -59.40 10.69 3.22
N HIS A 28 -59.80 11.47 2.21
CA HIS A 28 -61.20 11.57 1.75
C HIS A 28 -61.64 10.50 0.75
N ARG A 29 -60.73 9.58 0.36
CA ARG A 29 -61.01 8.51 -0.60
C ARG A 29 -60.49 7.19 -0.07
N GLU A 30 -61.23 6.13 -0.31
CA GLU A 30 -60.81 4.77 -0.03
C GLU A 30 -59.62 4.40 -0.94
N GLN A 31 -58.46 4.10 -0.36
CA GLN A 31 -57.28 3.63 -1.10
C GLN A 31 -57.17 2.11 -0.96
N THR A 32 -57.48 1.39 -2.04
CA THR A 32 -57.41 -0.08 -2.11
C THR A 32 -56.00 -0.61 -1.86
N ASP A 33 -54.98 0.06 -2.39
CA ASP A 33 -53.58 -0.33 -2.23
C ASP A 33 -52.95 0.30 -0.96
N LYS A 34 -52.76 -0.53 0.07
CA LYS A 34 -52.15 -0.13 1.34
C LYS A 34 -50.71 0.37 1.18
N THR A 35 -50.00 -0.04 0.12
CA THR A 35 -48.58 0.32 -0.12
C THR A 35 -48.39 1.71 -0.72
N LYS A 36 -49.46 2.33 -1.23
CA LYS A 36 -49.47 3.66 -1.85
C LYS A 36 -49.99 4.77 -0.92
N ARG A 37 -50.24 4.44 0.35
CA ARG A 37 -50.76 5.37 1.37
C ARG A 37 -49.64 6.28 1.87
N PHE A 38 -49.68 7.56 1.48
CA PHE A 38 -48.73 8.59 1.93
C PHE A 38 -49.46 9.77 2.56
N CYS A 39 -49.02 10.21 3.75
CA CYS A 39 -49.65 11.34 4.45
C CYS A 39 -49.36 12.70 3.79
N LYS A 40 -48.22 12.81 3.10
CA LYS A 40 -47.75 14.03 2.44
C LYS A 40 -47.04 13.67 1.14
N ASP A 41 -47.03 14.63 0.21
CA ASP A 41 -46.31 14.53 -1.05
C ASP A 41 -44.80 14.29 -0.87
N SER A 42 -44.23 14.83 0.21
CA SER A 42 -42.85 14.55 0.62
C SER A 42 -42.61 13.06 0.91
N CYS A 43 -43.56 12.37 1.54
CA CYS A 43 -43.46 10.94 1.86
C CYS A 43 -43.58 10.05 0.61
N ARG A 44 -44.44 10.45 -0.35
CA ARG A 44 -44.55 9.82 -1.67
C ARG A 44 -43.24 9.98 -2.46
N LYS A 45 -42.72 11.22 -2.54
CA LYS A 45 -41.44 11.52 -3.19
C LYS A 45 -40.27 10.80 -2.51
N ALA A 46 -40.24 10.72 -1.19
CA ALA A 46 -39.21 10.01 -0.44
C ALA A 46 -39.21 8.50 -0.74
N LYS A 47 -40.38 7.85 -0.85
CA LYS A 47 -40.47 6.45 -1.25
C LYS A 47 -40.01 6.23 -2.69
N SER A 48 -40.49 7.05 -3.63
CA SER A 48 -40.06 7.00 -5.04
C SER A 48 -38.54 7.19 -5.17
N ARG A 49 -37.96 8.17 -4.47
CA ARG A 49 -36.50 8.36 -4.38
C ARG A 49 -35.79 7.15 -3.78
N GLY A 50 -36.37 6.51 -2.75
CA GLY A 50 -35.83 5.28 -2.15
C GLY A 50 -35.78 4.12 -3.13
N VAL A 51 -36.86 3.88 -3.89
CA VAL A 51 -36.93 2.86 -4.94
C VAL A 51 -35.92 3.16 -6.04
N TYR A 52 -35.89 4.39 -6.55
CA TYR A 52 -34.91 4.81 -7.56
C TYR A 52 -33.46 4.62 -7.09
N LYS A 53 -33.15 5.00 -5.83
CA LYS A 53 -31.83 4.77 -5.22
C LYS A 53 -31.49 3.28 -5.14
N ALA A 54 -32.44 2.42 -4.76
CA ALA A 54 -32.24 0.98 -4.71
C ALA A 54 -31.98 0.39 -6.09
N THR A 55 -32.77 0.76 -7.10
CA THR A 55 -32.57 0.32 -8.49
C THR A 55 -31.22 0.80 -9.05
N LYS A 56 -30.84 2.07 -8.78
CA LYS A 56 -29.54 2.61 -9.18
C LYS A 56 -28.38 1.88 -8.49
N ARG A 57 -28.53 1.55 -7.20
CA ARG A 57 -27.54 0.74 -6.46
C ARG A 57 -27.41 -0.65 -7.07
N GLN A 58 -28.53 -1.32 -7.37
CA GLN A 58 -28.51 -2.65 -7.99
C GLN A 58 -27.87 -2.62 -9.38
N SER A 59 -28.24 -1.66 -10.23
CA SER A 59 -27.61 -1.47 -11.54
C SER A 59 -26.11 -1.24 -11.43
N ARG A 60 -25.67 -0.41 -10.47
CA ARG A 60 -24.24 -0.22 -10.17
C ARG A 60 -23.57 -1.52 -9.75
N VAL A 61 -24.19 -2.31 -8.87
CA VAL A 61 -23.63 -3.60 -8.41
C VAL A 61 -23.45 -4.56 -9.59
N GLU A 62 -24.42 -4.66 -10.51
CA GLU A 62 -24.29 -5.53 -11.69
C GLU A 62 -23.21 -5.05 -12.68
N GLU A 63 -23.09 -3.73 -12.87
CA GLU A 63 -22.02 -3.13 -13.66
C GLU A 63 -20.65 -3.44 -13.04
N GLN A 64 -20.52 -3.23 -11.72
CA GLN A 64 -19.28 -3.51 -11.00
C GLN A 64 -18.96 -5.01 -10.95
N PHE A 65 -19.97 -5.88 -10.88
CA PHE A 65 -19.78 -7.33 -11.01
C PHE A 65 -19.23 -7.70 -12.38
N THR A 66 -19.74 -7.07 -13.45
CA THR A 66 -19.23 -7.27 -14.80
C THR A 66 -17.79 -6.80 -14.93
N ARG A 67 -17.44 -5.66 -14.32
CA ARG A 67 -16.05 -5.16 -14.26
C ARG A 67 -15.14 -6.06 -13.44
N PHE A 68 -15.61 -6.57 -12.30
CA PHE A 68 -14.89 -7.54 -11.49
C PHE A 68 -14.54 -8.79 -12.31
N CYS A 69 -15.46 -9.28 -13.14
CA CYS A 69 -15.19 -10.40 -14.03
C CYS A 69 -14.14 -10.10 -15.10
N LYS A 70 -13.76 -8.84 -15.33
CA LYS A 70 -12.87 -8.40 -16.42
C LYS A 70 -11.61 -7.71 -15.93
N ASN A 71 -11.52 -7.37 -14.64
CA ASN A 71 -10.35 -6.68 -14.12
C ASN A 71 -9.32 -7.66 -13.55
N SER A 72 -8.07 -7.20 -13.46
CA SER A 72 -6.94 -8.03 -13.04
C SER A 72 -7.12 -8.64 -11.65
N PHE A 73 -7.80 -7.93 -10.75
CA PHE A 73 -8.08 -8.38 -9.38
C PHE A 73 -9.09 -9.53 -9.36
N GLY A 74 -10.25 -9.37 -9.98
CA GLY A 74 -11.27 -10.42 -10.02
C GLY A 74 -10.81 -11.62 -10.85
N GLN A 75 -10.10 -11.39 -11.95
CA GLN A 75 -9.44 -12.45 -12.73
C GLN A 75 -8.43 -13.24 -11.90
N TRP A 76 -7.65 -12.56 -11.04
CA TRP A 76 -6.75 -13.24 -10.11
C TRP A 76 -7.53 -14.10 -9.12
N ILE A 77 -8.57 -13.58 -8.46
CA ILE A 77 -9.41 -14.36 -7.54
C ILE A 77 -9.99 -15.60 -8.23
N ILE A 78 -10.58 -15.43 -9.42
CA ILE A 78 -11.15 -16.53 -10.20
C ILE A 78 -10.11 -17.61 -10.47
N ARG A 79 -8.90 -17.22 -10.91
CA ARG A 79 -7.81 -18.18 -11.15
C ARG A 79 -7.37 -18.90 -9.89
N GLU A 80 -7.33 -18.21 -8.74
CA GLU A 80 -7.00 -18.85 -7.47
C GLU A 80 -8.08 -19.85 -7.04
N CYS A 81 -9.37 -19.53 -7.22
CA CYS A 81 -10.48 -20.46 -6.97
C CYS A 81 -10.38 -21.72 -7.85
N ILE A 82 -10.03 -21.55 -9.14
CA ILE A 82 -9.81 -22.68 -10.06
C ILE A 82 -8.61 -23.51 -9.60
N LYS A 83 -7.48 -22.88 -9.27
CA LYS A 83 -6.27 -23.59 -8.80
C LYS A 83 -6.48 -24.33 -7.48
N ALA A 84 -7.36 -23.83 -6.62
CA ALA A 84 -7.73 -24.48 -5.36
C ALA A 84 -8.87 -25.51 -5.53
N ASN A 85 -9.44 -25.65 -6.73
CA ASN A 85 -10.62 -26.47 -7.04
C ASN A 85 -11.87 -26.12 -6.20
N THR A 86 -11.94 -24.94 -5.60
CA THR A 86 -13.06 -24.52 -4.74
C THR A 86 -13.14 -23.00 -4.59
N ALA A 87 -14.36 -22.46 -4.59
CA ALA A 87 -14.62 -21.08 -4.22
C ALA A 87 -14.53 -20.85 -2.70
N CYS A 88 -14.50 -21.92 -1.89
CA CYS A 88 -14.43 -21.83 -0.43
C CYS A 88 -13.21 -21.03 0.06
N ILE A 89 -12.14 -20.90 -0.73
CA ILE A 89 -10.98 -20.06 -0.36
C ILE A 89 -11.34 -18.61 -0.04
N MET A 90 -12.48 -18.13 -0.53
CA MET A 90 -13.00 -16.80 -0.25
C MET A 90 -13.84 -16.73 1.04
N MET A 91 -14.02 -17.84 1.76
CA MET A 91 -14.85 -17.86 2.97
C MET A 91 -14.24 -17.00 4.08
N GLY A 92 -15.09 -16.31 4.85
CA GLY A 92 -14.66 -15.46 5.98
C GLY A 92 -14.33 -14.01 5.60
N HIS A 93 -14.53 -13.61 4.34
CA HIS A 93 -14.34 -12.23 3.92
C HIS A 93 -15.50 -11.31 4.36
N THR A 94 -15.15 -10.18 4.97
CA THR A 94 -15.99 -8.97 5.09
C THR A 94 -15.70 -7.98 3.97
N THR A 95 -16.57 -6.99 3.75
CA THR A 95 -16.34 -5.88 2.80
C THR A 95 -14.98 -5.22 3.01
N ALA A 96 -14.61 -4.94 4.27
CA ALA A 96 -13.31 -4.33 4.61
C ALA A 96 -12.13 -5.25 4.24
N SER A 97 -12.25 -6.55 4.46
CA SER A 97 -11.20 -7.50 4.11
C SER A 97 -11.02 -7.68 2.60
N LEU A 98 -12.09 -7.52 1.80
CA LEU A 98 -12.02 -7.54 0.33
C LEU A 98 -11.24 -6.33 -0.21
N PHE A 99 -11.47 -5.14 0.36
CA PHE A 99 -10.65 -3.96 0.04
C PHE A 99 -9.18 -4.16 0.44
N LYS A 100 -8.90 -4.78 1.59
CA LYS A 100 -7.52 -5.13 1.98
C LYS A 100 -6.89 -6.14 1.01
N LEU A 101 -7.67 -7.10 0.49
CA LEU A 101 -7.20 -8.07 -0.51
C LEU A 101 -6.90 -7.40 -1.85
N GLU A 102 -7.72 -6.46 -2.28
CA GLU A 102 -7.47 -5.63 -3.46
C GLU A 102 -6.21 -4.77 -3.29
N GLN A 103 -6.04 -4.13 -2.13
CA GLN A 103 -4.82 -3.39 -1.79
C GLN A 103 -3.58 -4.27 -1.81
N PHE A 104 -3.67 -5.50 -1.30
CA PHE A 104 -2.58 -6.49 -1.37
C PHE A 104 -2.24 -6.85 -2.82
N HIS A 105 -3.25 -7.14 -3.66
CA HIS A 105 -3.05 -7.41 -5.09
C HIS A 105 -2.35 -6.25 -5.78
N ASN A 106 -2.78 -5.01 -5.52
CA ASN A 106 -2.18 -3.81 -6.08
C ASN A 106 -0.75 -3.55 -5.57
N ARG A 107 -0.47 -3.82 -4.29
CA ARG A 107 0.89 -3.73 -3.71
C ARG A 107 1.85 -4.69 -4.36
N TYR A 108 1.40 -5.92 -4.65
CA TYR A 108 2.21 -6.92 -5.35
C TYR A 108 2.69 -6.40 -6.72
N TYR A 109 1.83 -5.72 -7.49
CA TYR A 109 2.27 -5.15 -8.79
C TYR A 109 3.31 -4.04 -8.66
N LYS A 110 3.43 -3.40 -7.49
CA LYS A 110 4.52 -2.42 -7.23
C LYS A 110 5.85 -3.08 -6.89
N CYS A 111 5.84 -4.38 -6.58
CA CYS A 111 7.03 -5.18 -6.35
C CYS A 111 7.48 -5.77 -7.69
N TYR A 112 7.98 -4.91 -8.57
CA TYR A 112 8.56 -5.33 -9.85
C TYR A 112 9.76 -6.25 -9.60
N GLY A 113 10.01 -7.18 -10.51
CA GLY A 113 11.05 -8.20 -10.34
C GLY A 113 10.98 -9.32 -11.37
N PHE A 114 10.45 -9.06 -12.57
CA PHE A 114 10.44 -10.10 -13.60
C PHE A 114 11.83 -10.19 -14.22
N ASN A 115 12.49 -11.33 -14.05
CA ASN A 115 13.71 -11.66 -14.79
C ASN A 115 13.28 -12.21 -16.18
N PRO A 116 13.56 -11.48 -17.28
CA PRO A 116 13.16 -11.91 -18.62
C PRO A 116 13.88 -13.19 -19.07
N ASP A 117 15.13 -13.39 -18.63
CA ASP A 117 15.96 -14.53 -19.03
C ASP A 117 15.44 -15.83 -18.38
N GLU A 118 15.07 -15.76 -17.10
CA GLU A 118 14.52 -16.89 -16.37
C GLU A 118 13.00 -17.04 -16.53
N ARG A 119 12.33 -16.03 -17.12
CA ARG A 119 10.87 -15.87 -17.14
C ARG A 119 10.22 -16.04 -15.76
N LYS A 120 10.92 -15.62 -14.70
CA LYS A 120 10.50 -15.78 -13.29
C LYS A 120 10.35 -14.43 -12.62
N SER A 121 9.33 -14.33 -11.77
CA SER A 121 9.18 -13.20 -10.86
C SER A 121 10.03 -13.43 -9.61
N VAL A 122 10.81 -12.43 -9.20
CA VAL A 122 11.57 -12.42 -7.94
C VAL A 122 10.64 -12.60 -6.75
N TYR A 123 9.45 -11.99 -6.82
CA TYR A 123 8.44 -12.03 -5.77
C TYR A 123 7.23 -12.86 -6.16
N HIS A 124 6.70 -13.60 -5.20
CA HIS A 124 5.47 -14.38 -5.28
C HIS A 124 4.46 -13.90 -4.24
N ARG A 125 3.17 -14.20 -4.49
CA ARG A 125 2.12 -14.15 -3.47
C ARG A 125 2.17 -15.45 -2.69
N CYS A 126 2.84 -15.40 -1.55
CA CYS A 126 3.05 -16.54 -0.68
C CYS A 126 1.80 -16.75 0.18
N HIS A 127 1.45 -18.01 0.40
CA HIS A 127 0.44 -18.36 1.39
C HIS A 127 1.14 -18.81 2.68
N ILE A 128 0.58 -18.44 3.83
CA ILE A 128 1.00 -18.97 5.13
C ILE A 128 0.51 -20.41 5.26
N GLN A 129 -0.80 -20.60 5.16
CA GLN A 129 -1.43 -21.91 4.99
C GLN A 129 -1.51 -22.21 3.50
N ALA A 130 -0.88 -23.30 3.07
CA ALA A 130 -0.77 -23.67 1.66
C ALA A 130 -2.12 -23.66 0.93
N ARG A 131 -2.10 -23.29 -0.35
CA ARG A 131 -3.33 -23.26 -1.17
C ARG A 131 -4.06 -24.60 -1.13
N ILE A 132 -3.32 -25.71 -1.21
CA ILE A 132 -3.82 -27.06 -0.97
C ILE A 132 -2.81 -27.72 -0.03
N GLY A 133 -3.23 -27.95 1.21
CA GLY A 133 -2.43 -28.64 2.22
C GLY A 133 -2.36 -30.14 1.95
N VAL A 134 -1.35 -30.78 2.55
CA VAL A 134 -1.15 -32.25 2.47
C VAL A 134 -2.31 -33.02 3.10
N ASP A 135 -2.95 -32.44 4.12
CA ASP A 135 -4.11 -32.97 4.83
C ASP A 135 -5.45 -32.72 4.09
N GLY A 136 -5.40 -32.16 2.88
CA GLY A 136 -6.58 -31.76 2.12
C GLY A 136 -7.25 -30.48 2.62
N SER A 137 -6.68 -29.80 3.62
CA SER A 137 -7.08 -28.44 3.96
C SER A 137 -6.71 -27.46 2.84
N VAL A 138 -7.35 -26.30 2.84
CA VAL A 138 -7.16 -25.30 1.79
C VAL A 138 -6.96 -23.95 2.46
N GLY A 139 -5.81 -23.33 2.21
CA GLY A 139 -5.50 -21.98 2.65
C GLY A 139 -6.49 -20.96 2.09
N ALA A 140 -7.03 -20.09 2.94
CA ALA A 140 -7.94 -19.04 2.51
C ALA A 140 -7.19 -17.99 1.66
N LEU A 141 -7.85 -17.45 0.64
CA LEU A 141 -7.34 -16.34 -0.17
C LEU A 141 -7.60 -15.01 0.54
N HIS A 142 -7.04 -14.85 1.73
CA HIS A 142 -7.33 -13.74 2.64
C HIS A 142 -6.05 -12.96 2.95
N PRO A 143 -6.10 -11.62 3.20
CA PRO A 143 -4.91 -10.84 3.54
C PRO A 143 -4.15 -11.35 4.77
N LEU A 144 -4.83 -12.04 5.68
CA LEU A 144 -4.24 -12.66 6.87
C LEU A 144 -3.50 -13.97 6.57
N ASN A 145 -3.71 -14.56 5.40
CA ASN A 145 -3.06 -15.79 4.96
C ASN A 145 -2.05 -15.55 3.82
N LEU A 146 -1.95 -14.32 3.32
CA LEU A 146 -1.12 -13.97 2.18
C LEU A 146 -0.01 -13.02 2.60
N PHE A 147 1.17 -13.16 2.02
CA PHE A 147 2.24 -12.16 2.09
C PHE A 147 3.01 -12.12 0.77
N ILE A 148 3.80 -11.06 0.55
CA ILE A 148 4.71 -10.97 -0.59
C ILE A 148 6.08 -11.47 -0.14
N GLY A 149 6.58 -12.54 -0.76
CA GLY A 149 7.87 -13.13 -0.43
C GLY A 149 8.66 -13.53 -1.67
N GLN A 150 9.92 -13.91 -1.49
CA GLN A 150 10.74 -14.36 -2.59
C GLN A 150 10.28 -15.72 -3.13
N TRP A 151 10.48 -15.93 -4.43
CA TRP A 151 10.00 -17.14 -5.12
C TRP A 151 10.63 -18.44 -4.60
N ARG A 152 11.94 -18.43 -4.29
CA ARG A 152 12.71 -19.63 -3.96
C ARG A 152 12.29 -20.25 -2.62
N PRO A 153 12.25 -19.51 -1.49
CA PRO A 153 11.73 -20.05 -0.24
C PRO A 153 10.28 -20.54 -0.36
N ASN A 154 9.45 -19.84 -1.15
CA ASN A 154 8.07 -20.24 -1.38
C ASN A 154 7.94 -21.58 -2.11
N GLN A 155 8.78 -21.84 -3.11
CA GLN A 155 8.79 -23.13 -3.79
C GLN A 155 9.32 -24.25 -2.90
N GLN A 156 10.32 -23.97 -2.06
CA GLN A 156 10.88 -24.94 -1.12
C GLN A 156 9.88 -25.33 0.00
N ALA A 157 9.08 -24.38 0.47
CA ALA A 157 8.00 -24.63 1.42
C ALA A 157 6.90 -25.50 0.78
N GLY A 158 6.51 -25.17 -0.46
CA GLY A 158 5.52 -25.94 -1.22
C GLY A 158 4.19 -26.03 -0.48
N ASN A 159 3.67 -27.25 -0.30
CA ASN A 159 2.40 -27.51 0.38
C ASN A 159 2.57 -27.97 1.84
N LYS A 160 3.78 -27.88 2.39
CA LYS A 160 4.07 -28.33 3.76
C LYS A 160 3.33 -27.45 4.76
N LEU A 161 2.78 -28.08 5.81
CA LEU A 161 2.25 -27.35 6.95
C LEU A 161 3.41 -26.74 7.72
N VAL A 162 3.45 -25.41 7.81
CA VAL A 162 4.53 -24.68 8.51
C VAL A 162 4.17 -24.39 9.96
N SER A 163 2.93 -23.97 10.22
CA SER A 163 2.41 -23.70 11.55
C SER A 163 0.91 -23.99 11.58
N THR A 164 0.35 -24.23 12.76
CA THR A 164 -1.10 -24.45 12.98
C THR A 164 -1.82 -23.20 13.47
N ASP A 165 -1.10 -22.20 13.98
CA ASP A 165 -1.62 -20.99 14.61
C ASP A 165 -1.49 -19.73 13.72
N ALA A 166 -0.75 -19.80 12.62
CA ALA A 166 -0.54 -18.70 11.69
C ALA A 166 -1.37 -18.87 10.41
N GLY A 167 -1.79 -17.75 9.82
CA GLY A 167 -2.59 -17.77 8.59
C GLY A 167 -4.02 -18.27 8.79
N LEU A 168 -4.73 -18.46 7.69
CA LEU A 168 -6.11 -18.94 7.70
C LEU A 168 -6.21 -20.18 6.81
N SER A 169 -6.64 -21.29 7.39
CA SER A 169 -6.90 -22.54 6.68
C SER A 169 -8.35 -22.96 6.83
N ILE A 170 -8.89 -23.59 5.80
CA ILE A 170 -10.21 -24.20 5.78
C ILE A 170 -10.01 -25.72 5.78
N PRO A 171 -10.39 -26.43 6.85
CA PRO A 171 -10.21 -27.87 6.92
C PRO A 171 -11.07 -28.58 5.87
N ALA A 172 -10.60 -29.73 5.40
CA ALA A 172 -11.23 -30.49 4.31
C ALA A 172 -12.74 -30.73 4.53
N HIS A 173 -13.14 -31.08 5.75
CA HIS A 173 -14.54 -31.34 6.11
C HIS A 173 -15.47 -30.12 6.01
N LYS A 174 -14.94 -28.90 5.99
CA LYS A 174 -15.71 -27.66 5.79
C LYS A 174 -15.83 -27.26 4.32
N LEU A 175 -15.14 -27.96 3.41
CA LEU A 175 -15.24 -27.70 1.97
C LEU A 175 -16.53 -28.29 1.42
N LEU A 176 -17.46 -27.42 1.05
CA LEU A 176 -18.76 -27.85 0.54
C LEU A 176 -18.71 -28.11 -0.96
N LYS A 177 -19.22 -29.27 -1.39
CA LYS A 177 -19.29 -29.68 -2.81
C LYS A 177 -19.98 -28.65 -3.72
N LYS A 178 -20.99 -27.93 -3.21
CA LYS A 178 -21.68 -26.86 -3.96
C LYS A 178 -20.77 -25.71 -4.41
N TRP A 179 -19.63 -25.53 -3.74
CA TRP A 179 -18.64 -24.50 -4.05
C TRP A 179 -17.43 -25.03 -4.83
N GLN A 180 -17.42 -26.32 -5.20
CA GLN A 180 -16.36 -26.92 -6.00
C GLN A 180 -16.25 -26.18 -7.34
N VAL A 181 -15.01 -25.92 -7.78
CA VAL A 181 -14.71 -25.26 -9.05
C VAL A 181 -13.91 -26.22 -9.91
N GLY A 182 -14.35 -26.42 -11.15
CA GLY A 182 -13.63 -27.25 -12.12
C GLY A 182 -12.78 -26.42 -13.08
N VAL A 183 -11.79 -27.05 -13.70
CA VAL A 183 -10.95 -26.42 -14.75
C VAL A 183 -11.77 -25.97 -15.97
N ARG A 184 -12.93 -26.61 -16.21
CA ARG A 184 -13.86 -26.27 -17.30
C ARG A 184 -14.86 -25.17 -16.93
N ASP A 185 -14.90 -24.73 -15.67
CA ASP A 185 -15.81 -23.64 -15.27
C ASP A 185 -15.35 -22.33 -15.92
N THR A 186 -16.30 -21.63 -16.55
CA THR A 186 -16.03 -20.30 -17.10
C THR A 186 -15.79 -19.27 -16.00
N ASN A 187 -15.00 -18.24 -16.28
CA ASN A 187 -14.73 -17.14 -15.36
C ASN A 187 -16.00 -16.55 -14.72
N LYS A 188 -17.06 -16.40 -15.53
CA LYS A 188 -18.35 -15.89 -15.08
C LYS A 188 -19.08 -16.85 -14.13
N GLN A 189 -18.98 -18.16 -14.34
CA GLN A 189 -19.55 -19.16 -13.43
C GLN A 189 -18.83 -19.14 -12.08
N VAL A 190 -17.50 -19.08 -12.08
CA VAL A 190 -16.69 -18.99 -10.85
C VAL A 190 -17.01 -17.69 -10.09
N ALA A 191 -17.08 -16.54 -10.79
CA ALA A 191 -17.45 -15.26 -10.17
C ALA A 191 -18.86 -15.30 -9.56
N LYS A 192 -19.82 -15.96 -10.20
CA LYS A 192 -21.16 -16.18 -9.63
C LYS A 192 -21.12 -17.03 -8.37
N LYS A 193 -20.29 -18.09 -8.33
CA LYS A 193 -20.07 -18.89 -7.11
C LYS A 193 -19.48 -18.05 -5.98
N VAL A 194 -18.49 -17.21 -6.27
CA VAL A 194 -17.90 -16.27 -5.29
C VAL A 194 -18.96 -15.29 -4.76
N ARG A 195 -19.75 -14.68 -5.65
CA ARG A 195 -20.85 -13.78 -5.27
C ARG A 195 -21.88 -14.46 -4.38
N ALA A 196 -22.27 -15.69 -4.73
CA ALA A 196 -23.23 -16.46 -3.95
C ALA A 196 -22.66 -16.91 -2.59
N LEU A 197 -21.37 -17.23 -2.51
CA LEU A 197 -20.69 -17.61 -1.28
C LEU A 197 -20.61 -16.45 -0.29
N LEU A 198 -20.22 -15.26 -0.77
CA LEU A 198 -19.98 -14.08 0.06
C LEU A 198 -21.25 -13.27 0.38
N GLY A 199 -22.30 -13.39 -0.44
CA GLY A 199 -23.58 -12.75 -0.19
C GLY A 199 -23.47 -11.22 -0.09
N GLU A 200 -24.01 -10.67 0.99
CA GLU A 200 -24.13 -9.23 1.22
C GLU A 200 -22.77 -8.51 1.27
N GLU A 201 -21.76 -9.13 1.87
CA GLU A 201 -20.41 -8.55 2.01
C GLU A 201 -19.77 -8.22 0.65
N PHE A 202 -20.02 -9.07 -0.36
CA PHE A 202 -19.54 -8.85 -1.71
C PHE A 202 -20.40 -7.84 -2.49
N VAL A 203 -21.72 -7.85 -2.26
CA VAL A 203 -22.62 -6.83 -2.83
C VAL A 203 -22.24 -5.44 -2.33
N GLU A 204 -21.92 -5.31 -1.05
CA GLU A 204 -21.54 -4.04 -0.46
C GLU A 204 -20.15 -3.59 -0.91
N TYR A 205 -19.19 -4.51 -1.01
CA TYR A 205 -17.91 -4.24 -1.66
C TYR A 205 -18.08 -3.70 -3.09
N LEU A 206 -18.91 -4.33 -3.91
CA LEU A 206 -19.17 -3.85 -5.29
C LEU A 206 -19.91 -2.51 -5.31
N ALA A 207 -20.84 -2.28 -4.38
CA ALA A 207 -21.58 -1.02 -4.29
C ALA A 207 -20.67 0.16 -3.89
N GLN A 208 -19.71 -0.09 -2.99
CA GLN A 208 -18.76 0.91 -2.52
C GLN A 208 -17.58 1.08 -3.48
N SER A 209 -17.20 0.03 -4.22
CA SER A 209 -16.06 0.10 -5.12
C SER A 209 -16.32 1.11 -6.25
N SER A 210 -15.65 2.26 -6.14
CA SER A 210 -15.40 3.19 -7.23
C SER A 210 -14.10 2.85 -7.97
N ALA A 211 -13.34 1.88 -7.43
CA ALA A 211 -11.96 1.58 -7.83
C ALA A 211 -11.83 0.45 -8.86
N LEU A 212 -12.86 -0.41 -9.02
CA LEU A 212 -12.87 -1.45 -10.05
C LEU A 212 -12.92 -0.79 -11.43
N LYS A 213 -11.73 -0.62 -12.01
CA LYS A 213 -11.53 -0.18 -13.39
C LYS A 213 -11.42 -1.41 -14.27
N LEU A 214 -11.90 -1.27 -15.51
CA LEU A 214 -11.60 -2.25 -16.54
C LEU A 214 -10.09 -2.21 -16.81
N ASP A 215 -9.51 -3.38 -17.06
CA ASP A 215 -8.12 -3.46 -17.49
C ASP A 215 -7.94 -2.74 -18.84
N THR A 216 -6.70 -2.38 -19.14
CA THR A 216 -6.33 -1.66 -20.37
C THR A 216 -6.84 -2.39 -21.62
N LEU A 217 -6.73 -3.72 -21.64
CA LEU A 217 -7.21 -4.58 -22.72
C LEU A 217 -8.71 -4.37 -22.97
N HIS A 218 -9.56 -4.57 -21.96
CA HIS A 218 -11.01 -4.42 -22.09
C HIS A 218 -11.42 -2.98 -22.40
N THR A 219 -10.69 -2.00 -21.87
CA THR A 219 -10.91 -0.58 -22.17
C THR A 219 -10.59 -0.26 -23.63
N LEU A 220 -9.50 -0.82 -24.18
CA LEU A 220 -9.14 -0.66 -25.59
C LEU A 220 -10.14 -1.38 -26.50
N ALA A 221 -10.50 -2.63 -26.20
CA ALA A 221 -11.51 -3.37 -26.95
C ALA A 221 -12.83 -2.59 -27.03
N GLN A 222 -13.32 -2.07 -25.90
CA GLN A 222 -14.53 -1.24 -25.87
C GLN A 222 -14.38 0.05 -26.67
N ARG A 223 -13.21 0.69 -26.62
CA ARG A 223 -12.93 1.92 -27.36
C ARG A 223 -12.92 1.68 -28.86
N ILE A 224 -12.25 0.63 -29.32
CA ILE A 224 -12.18 0.23 -30.74
C ILE A 224 -13.58 -0.08 -31.25
N TYR A 225 -14.33 -0.92 -30.51
CA TYR A 225 -15.71 -1.26 -30.83
C TYR A 225 -16.59 -0.02 -30.96
N ASN A 226 -16.53 0.89 -29.98
CA ASN A 226 -17.33 2.11 -30.00
C ASN A 226 -16.99 3.03 -31.17
N ARG A 227 -15.72 3.07 -31.63
CA ARG A 227 -15.35 3.85 -32.83
C ARG A 227 -15.87 3.23 -34.11
N GLN A 228 -15.82 1.89 -34.22
CA GLN A 228 -16.41 1.17 -35.36
C GLN A 228 -17.92 1.45 -35.45
N GLN A 229 -18.65 1.31 -34.34
CA GLN A 229 -20.10 1.49 -34.33
C GLN A 229 -20.55 2.94 -34.58
N LYS A 230 -19.73 3.93 -34.19
CA LYS A 230 -20.06 5.35 -34.35
C LYS A 230 -19.50 5.97 -35.64
N GLY A 231 -18.70 5.24 -36.41
CA GLY A 231 -18.03 5.79 -37.60
C GLY A 231 -17.07 6.94 -37.29
N THR A 232 -16.48 6.97 -36.09
CA THR A 232 -15.59 8.07 -35.64
C THR A 232 -14.11 7.75 -35.82
N ALA A 233 -13.76 6.71 -36.58
CA ALA A 233 -12.38 6.32 -36.82
C ALA A 233 -11.79 7.14 -37.98
N VAL A 234 -10.50 7.49 -37.89
CA VAL A 234 -9.77 8.16 -38.98
C VAL A 234 -9.44 7.17 -40.11
N ARG A 235 -9.14 5.92 -39.73
CA ARG A 235 -8.99 4.79 -40.65
C ARG A 235 -9.90 3.65 -40.19
N GLU A 236 -10.69 3.12 -41.11
CA GLU A 236 -11.58 1.99 -40.83
C GLU A 236 -10.81 0.68 -40.79
N LEU A 237 -11.18 -0.21 -39.87
CA LEU A 237 -10.61 -1.55 -39.82
C LEU A 237 -11.21 -2.40 -40.95
N GLU A 238 -10.43 -3.34 -41.47
CA GLU A 238 -10.84 -4.22 -42.58
C GLU A 238 -12.09 -5.04 -42.23
N ASP A 239 -12.20 -5.53 -40.98
CA ASP A 239 -13.35 -6.29 -40.52
C ASP A 239 -14.20 -5.54 -39.47
N SER A 240 -15.49 -5.91 -39.43
CA SER A 240 -16.41 -5.56 -38.36
C SER A 240 -16.27 -6.53 -37.18
N TYR A 241 -15.49 -6.12 -36.18
CA TYR A 241 -15.27 -6.94 -34.98
C TYR A 241 -16.40 -6.76 -33.96
N THR A 242 -16.88 -7.87 -33.40
CA THR A 242 -17.73 -7.84 -32.20
C THR A 242 -16.89 -7.53 -30.96
N LEU A 243 -17.53 -6.98 -29.91
CA LEU A 243 -16.83 -6.72 -28.65
C LEU A 243 -16.21 -8.01 -28.06
N GLY A 244 -16.90 -9.14 -28.17
CA GLY A 244 -16.39 -10.43 -27.68
C GLY A 244 -15.13 -10.90 -28.41
N GLN A 245 -15.05 -10.68 -29.73
CA GLN A 245 -13.85 -10.98 -30.52
C GLN A 245 -12.68 -10.08 -30.12
N LEU A 246 -12.91 -8.77 -29.97
CA LEU A 246 -11.87 -7.83 -29.55
C LEU A 246 -11.32 -8.15 -28.15
N GLU A 247 -12.16 -8.62 -27.23
CA GLU A 247 -11.74 -9.02 -25.88
C GLU A 247 -10.88 -10.29 -25.85
N GLN A 248 -10.83 -11.06 -26.94
CA GLN A 248 -9.97 -12.23 -27.08
C GLN A 248 -8.63 -11.92 -27.74
N LEU A 249 -8.47 -10.74 -28.35
CA LEU A 249 -7.23 -10.35 -29.01
C LEU A 249 -6.14 -9.99 -28.00
N PRO A 250 -4.86 -10.28 -28.30
CA PRO A 250 -3.73 -9.81 -27.51
C PRO A 250 -3.71 -8.29 -27.37
N LEU A 251 -3.23 -7.80 -26.22
CA LEU A 251 -3.15 -6.36 -25.93
C LEU A 251 -2.37 -5.60 -27.02
N GLU A 252 -1.27 -6.18 -27.50
CA GLU A 252 -0.40 -5.58 -28.53
C GLU A 252 -1.16 -5.36 -29.85
N GLN A 253 -2.01 -6.32 -30.25
CA GLN A 253 -2.83 -6.20 -31.44
C GLN A 253 -3.89 -5.11 -31.27
N LEU A 254 -4.54 -5.03 -30.10
CA LEU A 254 -5.51 -3.97 -29.80
C LEU A 254 -4.85 -2.59 -29.77
N GLU A 255 -3.62 -2.46 -29.28
CA GLU A 255 -2.87 -1.21 -29.32
C GLU A 255 -2.59 -0.76 -30.76
N LEU A 256 -2.19 -1.70 -31.64
CA LEU A 256 -1.99 -1.43 -33.06
C LEU A 256 -3.30 -1.02 -33.75
N MET A 257 -4.40 -1.73 -33.49
CA MET A 257 -5.72 -1.39 -34.03
C MET A 257 -6.19 -0.01 -33.55
N ASP A 258 -6.02 0.33 -32.26
CA ASP A 258 -6.38 1.63 -31.72
C ASP A 258 -5.49 2.77 -32.27
N ALA A 259 -4.20 2.52 -32.52
CA ALA A 259 -3.31 3.48 -33.17
C ALA A 259 -3.70 3.71 -34.64
N TYR A 260 -3.97 2.62 -35.37
CA TYR A 260 -4.41 2.66 -36.76
C TYR A 260 -5.71 3.45 -36.93
N GLN A 261 -6.73 3.18 -36.09
CA GLN A 261 -7.99 3.93 -36.10
C GLN A 261 -7.84 5.43 -35.78
N ARG A 262 -6.72 5.83 -35.15
CA ARG A 262 -6.40 7.24 -34.89
C ARG A 262 -5.55 7.88 -36.00
N GLY A 263 -5.25 7.15 -37.08
CA GLY A 263 -4.36 7.59 -38.16
C GLY A 263 -2.90 7.65 -37.74
N LYS A 264 -2.48 6.88 -36.73
CA LYS A 264 -1.08 6.79 -36.30
C LYS A 264 -0.46 5.50 -36.81
N ASP A 265 0.74 5.59 -37.35
CA ASP A 265 1.46 4.41 -37.88
C ASP A 265 2.25 3.66 -36.80
N SER A 266 2.29 4.18 -35.56
CA SER A 266 2.96 3.51 -34.44
C SER A 266 2.26 3.75 -33.09
N VAL A 267 2.48 2.80 -32.17
CA VAL A 267 2.04 2.88 -30.78
C VAL A 267 3.09 3.64 -29.97
N ALA A 268 2.72 4.79 -29.40
CA ALA A 268 3.57 5.49 -28.44
C ALA A 268 3.62 4.68 -27.13
N ARG A 269 4.62 3.81 -26.99
CA ARG A 269 4.82 3.00 -25.77
C ARG A 269 5.56 3.83 -24.74
N PHE A 270 4.84 4.40 -23.77
CA PHE A 270 5.46 4.81 -22.52
C PHE A 270 5.89 3.56 -21.76
N LYS A 271 7.20 3.29 -21.71
CA LYS A 271 7.77 2.27 -20.84
C LYS A 271 8.16 2.97 -19.53
N PRO A 272 7.37 2.84 -18.45
CA PRO A 272 7.86 3.29 -17.15
C PRO A 272 9.17 2.56 -16.84
N GLU A 273 10.17 3.29 -16.34
CA GLU A 273 11.33 2.66 -15.71
C GLU A 273 10.85 1.98 -14.42
N LEU A 274 10.77 0.66 -14.46
CA LEU A 274 10.29 -0.14 -13.36
C LEU A 274 11.49 -0.76 -12.65
N HIS A 275 11.91 -0.16 -11.55
CA HIS A 275 12.97 -0.74 -10.73
C HIS A 275 12.41 -1.83 -9.82
N THR A 276 13.10 -2.97 -9.81
CA THR A 276 12.84 -4.06 -8.87
C THR A 276 13.05 -3.54 -7.44
N ARG A 277 12.00 -3.59 -6.61
CA ARG A 277 12.15 -3.22 -5.19
C ARG A 277 13.13 -4.18 -4.52
N ALA A 278 13.95 -3.68 -3.60
CA ALA A 278 14.83 -4.54 -2.82
C ALA A 278 14.06 -5.48 -1.88
N ALA A 279 14.57 -6.70 -1.70
CA ALA A 279 13.88 -7.76 -0.97
C ALA A 279 13.65 -7.41 0.51
N LEU A 280 14.64 -6.79 1.17
CA LEU A 280 14.50 -6.36 2.56
C LEU A 280 13.41 -5.29 2.71
N CYS A 281 13.25 -4.37 1.75
CA CYS A 281 12.17 -3.39 1.76
C CYS A 281 10.79 -4.07 1.66
N VAL A 282 10.65 -5.05 0.77
CA VAL A 282 9.40 -5.81 0.63
C VAL A 282 9.10 -6.61 1.90
N TYR A 283 10.11 -7.27 2.48
CA TYR A 283 9.93 -8.01 3.72
C TYR A 283 9.63 -7.10 4.91
N ALA A 284 10.24 -5.91 5.02
CA ALA A 284 9.91 -4.95 6.07
C ALA A 284 8.44 -4.52 6.01
N ASP A 285 7.93 -4.18 4.83
CA ASP A 285 6.52 -3.80 4.63
C ASP A 285 5.56 -4.94 5.04
N GLU A 286 5.93 -6.19 4.75
CA GLU A 286 5.09 -7.36 5.04
C GLU A 286 5.20 -7.81 6.50
N LEU A 287 6.39 -7.72 7.12
CA LEU A 287 6.61 -7.98 8.55
C LEU A 287 5.86 -6.96 9.40
N GLU A 288 5.94 -5.67 9.05
CA GLU A 288 5.19 -4.62 9.73
C GLU A 288 3.68 -4.84 9.61
N ARG A 289 3.20 -5.22 8.42
CA ARG A 289 1.79 -5.56 8.23
C ARG A 289 1.39 -6.75 9.11
N MET A 290 2.14 -7.85 9.08
CA MET A 290 1.80 -9.08 9.80
C MET A 290 1.93 -8.94 11.32
N ALA A 291 2.86 -8.12 11.80
CA ALA A 291 2.97 -7.74 13.22
C ALA A 291 1.67 -7.12 13.76
N VAL A 292 0.93 -6.39 12.92
CA VAL A 292 -0.34 -5.74 13.31
C VAL A 292 -1.53 -6.67 13.10
N VAL A 293 -1.58 -7.40 11.98
CA VAL A 293 -2.81 -8.09 11.56
C VAL A 293 -2.87 -9.57 11.88
N SER A 294 -1.73 -10.24 12.12
CA SER A 294 -1.72 -11.68 12.35
C SER A 294 -2.57 -12.03 13.58
N PRO A 295 -3.39 -13.09 13.54
CA PRO A 295 -4.22 -13.50 14.68
C PRO A 295 -3.41 -14.14 15.83
N SER A 296 -2.31 -14.83 15.53
CA SER A 296 -1.44 -15.45 16.54
C SER A 296 -0.47 -14.44 17.15
N GLN A 297 -0.44 -14.39 18.48
CA GLN A 297 0.53 -13.57 19.23
C GLN A 297 1.97 -13.99 18.92
N ARG A 298 2.24 -15.30 18.90
CA ARG A 298 3.57 -15.85 18.55
C ARG A 298 4.03 -15.35 17.18
N HIS A 299 3.15 -15.43 16.18
CA HIS A 299 3.46 -14.98 14.83
C HIS A 299 3.70 -13.45 14.79
N ARG A 300 2.88 -12.66 15.50
CA ARG A 300 3.11 -11.21 15.65
C ARG A 300 4.48 -10.91 16.26
N ASP A 301 4.84 -11.59 17.35
CA ASP A 301 6.11 -11.39 18.06
C ASP A 301 7.31 -11.78 17.19
N ASN A 302 7.18 -12.84 16.39
CA ASN A 302 8.20 -13.24 15.44
C ASN A 302 8.37 -12.19 14.32
N CYS A 303 7.27 -11.63 13.81
CA CYS A 303 7.31 -10.55 12.82
C CYS A 303 7.92 -9.27 13.38
N ILE A 304 7.55 -8.86 14.61
CA ILE A 304 8.10 -7.68 15.29
C ILE A 304 9.61 -7.83 15.48
N PHE A 305 10.04 -8.99 15.99
CA PHE A 305 11.45 -9.28 16.19
C PHE A 305 12.25 -9.23 14.88
N MET A 306 11.77 -9.92 13.83
CA MET A 306 12.43 -9.90 12.52
C MET A 306 12.43 -8.51 11.88
N LEU A 307 11.38 -7.71 12.08
CA LEU A 307 11.33 -6.34 11.60
C LEU A 307 12.45 -5.48 12.19
N GLY A 308 12.77 -5.66 13.49
CA GLY A 308 13.92 -5.02 14.12
C GLY A 308 15.24 -5.36 13.42
N LEU A 309 15.50 -6.66 13.23
CA LEU A 309 16.70 -7.15 12.53
C LEU A 309 16.79 -6.61 11.09
N VAL A 310 15.68 -6.64 10.34
CA VAL A 310 15.62 -6.14 8.96
C VAL A 310 15.88 -4.65 8.90
N ARG A 311 15.33 -3.86 9.85
CA ARG A 311 15.55 -2.41 9.88
C ARG A 311 17.01 -2.08 10.13
N VAL A 312 17.66 -2.72 11.10
CA VAL A 312 19.09 -2.49 11.38
C VAL A 312 19.98 -2.92 10.20
N LEU A 313 19.74 -4.10 9.64
CA LEU A 313 20.47 -4.54 8.44
C LEU A 313 20.21 -3.61 7.24
N GLY A 314 18.96 -3.19 7.05
CA GLY A 314 18.56 -2.25 6.00
C GLY A 314 19.23 -0.89 6.14
N ILE A 315 19.37 -0.37 7.36
CA ILE A 315 20.12 0.85 7.67
C ILE A 315 21.59 0.67 7.26
N TYR A 316 22.22 -0.44 7.63
CA TYR A 316 23.61 -0.75 7.28
C TYR A 316 23.83 -0.84 5.76
N ILE A 317 22.90 -1.43 5.02
CA ILE A 317 22.98 -1.50 3.56
C ILE A 317 22.78 -0.11 2.95
N ALA A 318 21.76 0.62 3.41
CA ALA A 318 21.43 1.95 2.89
C ALA A 318 22.57 2.96 3.05
N GLN A 319 23.32 2.93 4.16
CA GLN A 319 24.48 3.82 4.35
C GLN A 319 25.66 3.53 3.40
N ARG A 320 25.71 2.33 2.79
CA ARG A 320 26.75 1.94 1.82
C ARG A 320 26.32 2.16 0.37
N GLU A 321 25.02 2.22 0.12
CA GLU A 321 24.46 2.54 -1.19
C GLU A 321 24.54 4.06 -1.49
N CYS A 322 24.48 4.43 -2.76
CA CYS A 322 24.40 5.83 -3.15
C CYS A 322 23.09 6.46 -2.62
N PRO A 323 23.12 7.60 -1.91
CA PRO A 323 21.93 8.21 -1.29
C PRO A 323 20.78 8.56 -2.25
N LEU A 324 21.09 8.82 -3.52
CA LEU A 324 20.12 9.27 -4.52
C LEU A 324 19.37 8.11 -5.21
N GLU A 325 20.03 6.95 -5.35
CA GLU A 325 19.57 5.84 -6.20
C GLU A 325 19.45 4.50 -5.45
N GLY A 326 19.86 4.45 -4.18
CA GLY A 326 19.85 3.23 -3.37
C GLY A 326 18.45 2.61 -3.26
N ALA A 327 18.37 1.30 -3.52
CA ALA A 327 17.14 0.52 -3.41
C ALA A 327 16.64 0.42 -1.96
N HIS A 328 17.52 0.70 -0.98
CA HIS A 328 17.26 0.62 0.45
C HIS A 328 17.08 1.99 1.14
N LYS A 329 16.96 3.09 0.37
CA LYS A 329 16.84 4.46 0.92
C LYS A 329 15.69 4.69 1.92
N SER A 330 14.68 3.82 1.94
CA SER A 330 13.60 3.87 2.92
C SER A 330 14.03 3.53 4.34
N PHE A 331 15.15 2.81 4.52
CA PHE A 331 15.67 2.45 5.85
C PHE A 331 16.51 3.57 6.48
N LEU A 332 17.13 4.41 5.66
CA LEU A 332 17.96 5.51 6.11
C LEU A 332 17.62 6.77 5.30
N PRO A 333 16.54 7.49 5.66
CA PRO A 333 16.18 8.72 4.97
C PRO A 333 17.23 9.82 5.26
N GLN A 334 18.17 10.01 4.35
CA GLN A 334 19.20 11.05 4.44
C GLN A 334 18.68 12.43 4.01
N LYS A 335 17.48 12.81 4.47
CA LYS A 335 16.91 14.13 4.14
C LYS A 335 17.55 15.16 5.07
N GLY A 336 18.50 15.95 4.52
CA GLY A 336 19.25 16.98 5.24
C GLY A 336 20.06 16.49 6.43
N ILE A 337 20.38 15.19 6.46
CA ILE A 337 21.33 14.58 7.38
C ILE A 337 22.25 13.64 6.59
N GLU A 338 23.53 13.65 6.93
CA GLU A 338 24.50 12.64 6.52
C GLU A 338 24.74 11.71 7.71
N TRP A 339 24.61 10.41 7.53
CA TRP A 339 24.70 9.47 8.64
C TRP A 339 25.22 8.10 8.23
N GLN A 340 26.18 7.60 9.01
CA GLN A 340 26.71 6.24 8.95
C GLN A 340 26.66 5.65 10.36
N PRO A 341 25.47 5.24 10.83
CA PRO A 341 25.29 4.82 12.22
C PRO A 341 26.02 3.52 12.57
N LEU A 342 26.32 2.67 11.58
CA LEU A 342 26.77 1.30 11.82
C LEU A 342 28.15 1.04 11.21
N VAL A 343 28.96 0.23 11.89
CA VAL A 343 30.21 -0.31 11.36
C VAL A 343 30.12 -1.83 11.30
N TYR A 344 30.77 -2.42 10.30
CA TYR A 344 30.84 -3.87 10.14
C TYR A 344 32.10 -4.44 10.80
N MET A 345 31.90 -5.38 11.72
CA MET A 345 32.96 -6.07 12.46
C MET A 345 33.17 -7.47 11.89
N ASN A 346 34.38 -7.78 11.41
CA ASN A 346 34.75 -9.13 10.99
C ASN A 346 35.54 -9.83 12.11
N TRP A 347 34.88 -10.74 12.82
CA TRP A 347 35.47 -11.48 13.94
C TRP A 347 36.43 -12.59 13.54
N GLN A 348 36.51 -12.95 12.25
CA GLN A 348 37.44 -14.00 11.82
C GLN A 348 38.89 -13.51 11.83
N GLN A 349 39.13 -12.20 11.82
CA GLN A 349 40.46 -11.59 11.97
C GLN A 349 40.39 -10.34 12.84
N PRO A 350 40.27 -10.49 14.18
CA PRO A 350 40.11 -9.36 15.08
C PRO A 350 41.35 -8.46 15.13
N TRP A 351 42.53 -8.99 14.78
CA TRP A 351 43.82 -8.30 14.90
C TRP A 351 44.47 -7.93 13.56
N GLY A 352 43.70 -7.87 12.46
CA GLY A 352 44.24 -7.54 11.13
C GLY A 352 43.21 -6.90 10.20
N LYS A 353 43.66 -6.37 9.04
CA LYS A 353 42.74 -5.90 7.98
C LYS A 353 42.25 -7.12 7.20
N PRO A 354 40.98 -7.56 7.37
CA PRO A 354 40.49 -8.71 6.65
C PRO A 354 40.50 -8.45 5.15
N SER A 355 40.75 -9.51 4.36
CA SER A 355 40.64 -9.40 2.92
C SER A 355 39.22 -8.97 2.53
N LYS A 356 39.09 -8.06 1.57
CA LYS A 356 37.79 -7.57 1.08
C LYS A 356 36.87 -8.73 0.67
N LYS A 357 37.41 -9.75 0.02
CA LYS A 357 36.67 -10.96 -0.40
C LYS A 357 36.04 -11.70 0.79
N LEU A 358 36.74 -11.80 1.92
CA LEU A 358 36.23 -12.47 3.12
C LEU A 358 35.09 -11.67 3.75
N VAL A 359 35.26 -10.35 3.85
CA VAL A 359 34.21 -9.44 4.36
C VAL A 359 32.97 -9.48 3.47
N ASP A 360 33.15 -9.43 2.14
CA ASP A 360 32.04 -9.47 1.20
C ASP A 360 31.29 -10.82 1.28
N ALA A 361 32.00 -11.94 1.42
CA ALA A 361 31.38 -13.25 1.59
C ALA A 361 30.57 -13.37 2.89
N ASP A 362 31.13 -12.97 4.04
CA ASP A 362 30.42 -12.98 5.33
C ASP A 362 29.24 -12.01 5.34
N HIS A 363 29.37 -10.88 4.65
CA HIS A 363 28.30 -9.91 4.45
C HIS A 363 27.14 -10.50 3.64
N HIS A 364 27.43 -11.16 2.51
CA HIS A 364 26.42 -11.87 1.72
C HIS A 364 25.72 -12.96 2.53
N LEU A 365 26.45 -13.71 3.35
CA LEU A 365 25.88 -14.73 4.24
C LEU A 365 24.95 -14.14 5.30
N LEU A 366 25.31 -13.00 5.90
CA LEU A 366 24.44 -12.29 6.85
C LEU A 366 23.14 -11.86 6.17
N ILE A 367 23.23 -11.21 5.01
CA ILE A 367 22.06 -10.74 4.26
C ILE A 367 21.16 -11.91 3.88
N ALA A 368 21.71 -12.96 3.28
CA ALA A 368 20.96 -14.14 2.87
C ALA A 368 20.28 -14.78 4.08
N SER A 369 21.03 -14.98 5.17
CA SER A 369 20.49 -15.57 6.40
C SER A 369 19.31 -14.78 6.96
N ILE A 370 19.41 -13.46 7.11
CA ILE A 370 18.32 -12.65 7.66
C ILE A 370 17.13 -12.65 6.70
N THR A 371 17.38 -12.52 5.40
CA THR A 371 16.36 -12.52 4.35
C THR A 371 15.55 -13.83 4.32
N ASP A 372 16.22 -14.97 4.44
CA ASP A 372 15.55 -16.28 4.50
C ASP A 372 14.68 -16.41 5.77
N HIS A 373 15.16 -15.91 6.91
CA HIS A 373 14.39 -15.94 8.16
C HIS A 373 13.20 -14.98 8.16
N CYS A 374 13.20 -13.93 7.32
CA CYS A 374 12.01 -13.10 7.08
C CYS A 374 10.88 -13.94 6.48
N TYR A 375 11.19 -14.81 5.51
CA TYR A 375 10.21 -15.71 4.92
C TYR A 375 9.68 -16.70 5.97
N HIS A 376 10.55 -17.25 6.81
CA HIS A 376 10.15 -18.15 7.89
C HIS A 376 9.22 -17.46 8.90
N ALA A 377 9.58 -16.26 9.36
CA ALA A 377 8.72 -15.50 10.26
C ALA A 377 7.35 -15.20 9.64
N LEU A 378 7.31 -14.75 8.38
CA LEU A 378 6.05 -14.44 7.68
C LEU A 378 5.20 -15.67 7.37
N SER A 379 5.81 -16.84 7.18
CA SER A 379 5.10 -18.12 7.02
C SER A 379 4.66 -18.73 8.35
N GLY A 380 4.89 -18.03 9.47
CA GLY A 380 4.52 -18.50 10.81
C GLY A 380 5.42 -19.59 11.37
N ALA A 381 6.56 -19.85 10.74
CA ALA A 381 7.56 -20.78 11.27
C ALA A 381 8.20 -20.22 12.54
N ASP A 382 8.70 -21.12 13.38
CA ASP A 382 9.54 -20.72 14.50
C ASP A 382 10.88 -20.17 14.02
N ILE A 383 11.36 -19.15 14.73
CA ILE A 383 12.63 -18.50 14.45
C ILE A 383 13.52 -18.54 15.69
N SER A 384 14.81 -18.81 15.49
CA SER A 384 15.79 -18.82 16.59
C SER A 384 16.22 -17.37 16.89
N LYS A 385 15.43 -16.66 17.71
CA LYS A 385 15.64 -15.24 18.03
C LYS A 385 17.05 -14.97 18.56
N GLY A 386 17.51 -15.76 19.53
CA GLY A 386 18.84 -15.62 20.13
C GLY A 386 19.97 -15.80 19.11
N LEU A 387 19.88 -16.81 18.23
CA LEU A 387 20.89 -17.07 17.21
C LEU A 387 20.96 -15.94 16.18
N LEU A 388 19.81 -15.45 15.71
CA LEU A 388 19.73 -14.39 14.71
C LEU A 388 20.23 -13.06 15.28
N CYS A 389 19.84 -12.73 16.51
CA CYS A 389 20.34 -11.55 17.21
C CYS A 389 21.86 -11.63 17.39
N ALA A 390 22.37 -12.71 17.95
CA ALA A 390 23.81 -12.90 18.13
C ALA A 390 24.58 -12.87 16.80
N ARG A 391 24.00 -13.36 15.70
CA ARG A 391 24.62 -13.31 14.36
C ARG A 391 24.77 -11.89 13.84
N LEU A 392 23.75 -11.05 14.06
CA LEU A 392 23.75 -9.64 13.66
C LEU A 392 24.65 -8.80 14.58
N LEU A 393 24.49 -8.91 15.90
CA LEU A 393 25.25 -8.16 16.90
C LEU A 393 26.75 -8.47 16.88
N LYS A 394 27.14 -9.69 16.48
CA LYS A 394 28.54 -9.94 16.16
C LYS A 394 28.97 -9.03 14.99
N ARG A 395 28.23 -8.96 13.90
CA ARG A 395 28.74 -8.28 12.68
C ARG A 395 28.54 -6.78 12.65
N LEU A 396 27.61 -6.23 13.43
CA LEU A 396 27.26 -4.82 13.38
C LEU A 396 27.39 -4.20 14.75
N ASP A 397 28.07 -3.06 14.81
CA ASP A 397 28.19 -2.22 16.00
C ASP A 397 27.86 -0.77 15.66
N VAL A 398 27.53 0.02 16.68
CA VAL A 398 27.16 1.43 16.54
C VAL A 398 28.41 2.28 16.42
N ALA A 399 28.63 2.85 15.23
CA ALA A 399 29.74 3.75 14.96
C ALA A 399 29.45 5.18 15.42
N ALA A 400 28.21 5.65 15.16
CA ALA A 400 27.81 7.01 15.50
C ALA A 400 26.29 7.10 15.68
N LEU A 401 25.83 7.44 16.89
CA LEU A 401 24.39 7.68 17.13
C LEU A 401 23.92 9.05 16.65
N MET A 402 24.84 9.96 16.38
CA MET A 402 24.53 11.34 16.04
C MET A 402 24.75 11.58 14.54
N PRO A 403 23.70 11.95 13.78
CA PRO A 403 23.87 12.31 12.39
C PRO A 403 24.59 13.66 12.25
N ARG A 404 25.27 13.85 11.12
CA ARG A 404 25.74 15.17 10.69
C ARG A 404 24.57 15.91 10.04
N VAL A 405 24.08 16.95 10.70
CA VAL A 405 23.01 17.80 10.14
C VAL A 405 23.59 18.67 9.02
N LEU A 406 22.96 18.61 7.85
CA LEU A 406 23.29 19.44 6.70
C LEU A 406 22.74 20.85 6.86
N ILE A 407 23.29 21.79 6.10
CA ILE A 407 22.77 23.15 6.04
C ILE A 407 21.33 23.09 5.50
N PRO A 408 20.33 23.66 6.20
CA PRO A 408 18.95 23.65 5.72
C PRO A 408 18.84 24.30 4.33
N ASP A 409 18.27 23.58 3.37
CA ASP A 409 18.02 24.10 2.03
C ASP A 409 16.67 24.84 1.96
N GLU A 410 16.59 25.85 1.11
CA GLU A 410 15.40 26.70 0.96
C GLU A 410 14.16 25.90 0.53
N GLN A 411 14.31 24.89 -0.32
CA GLN A 411 13.19 24.12 -0.86
C GLN A 411 12.56 23.23 0.21
N ARG A 412 13.38 22.50 0.97
CA ARG A 412 12.93 21.67 2.08
C ARG A 412 12.31 22.52 3.17
N PHE A 413 12.93 23.65 3.51
CA PHE A 413 12.38 24.56 4.50
C PHE A 413 11.01 25.11 4.08
N LYS A 414 10.88 25.59 2.83
CA LYS A 414 9.59 26.04 2.28
C LYS A 414 8.52 24.94 2.29
N LYS A 415 8.91 23.69 2.04
CA LYS A 415 7.98 22.55 2.06
C LYS A 415 7.44 22.24 3.46
N LEU A 416 8.27 22.42 4.49
CA LEU A 416 7.90 22.17 5.88
C LEU A 416 7.24 23.39 6.54
N GLY A 417 7.46 24.59 5.99
CA GLY A 417 6.74 25.82 6.35
C GLY A 417 7.31 26.52 7.58
N THR A 418 7.53 25.81 8.68
CA THR A 418 8.06 26.38 9.92
C THR A 418 9.24 25.59 10.46
N TRP A 419 9.99 26.21 11.37
CA TRP A 419 11.12 25.55 12.01
C TRP A 419 10.78 24.48 13.04
N PRO A 420 9.73 24.63 13.89
CA PRO A 420 9.24 23.51 14.68
C PRO A 420 8.93 22.28 13.82
N ASP A 421 8.31 22.48 12.65
CA ASP A 421 8.03 21.39 11.70
C ASP A 421 9.32 20.80 11.10
N TYR A 422 10.33 21.65 10.83
CA TYR A 422 11.65 21.20 10.37
C TYR A 422 12.38 20.35 11.42
N ILE A 423 12.38 20.79 12.67
CA ILE A 423 12.98 20.06 13.80
C ILE A 423 12.24 18.74 14.04
N ALA A 424 10.91 18.78 14.06
CA ALA A 424 10.09 17.58 14.21
C ALA A 424 10.37 16.56 13.09
N ALA A 425 10.55 17.04 11.85
CA ALA A 425 10.94 16.19 10.73
C ALA A 425 12.35 15.59 10.89
N LEU A 426 13.33 16.36 11.38
CA LEU A 426 14.68 15.84 11.68
C LEU A 426 14.65 14.76 12.76
N TYR A 427 13.91 14.98 13.85
CA TYR A 427 13.72 13.96 14.90
C TYR A 427 13.00 12.73 14.36
N ALA A 428 11.98 12.90 13.53
CA ALA A 428 11.26 11.78 12.91
C ALA A 428 12.14 10.96 11.96
N ASP A 429 13.05 11.62 11.22
CA ASP A 429 14.04 10.95 10.38
C ASP A 429 15.08 10.20 11.24
N ALA A 430 15.54 10.79 12.36
CA ALA A 430 16.51 10.17 13.26
C ALA A 430 15.91 8.99 14.07
N ASP A 431 14.67 9.13 14.53
CA ASP A 431 13.93 8.10 15.27
C ASP A 431 13.75 6.81 14.47
N GLN A 432 13.69 6.89 13.13
CA GLN A 432 13.63 5.70 12.26
C GLN A 432 14.88 4.82 12.38
N VAL A 433 16.00 5.38 12.82
CA VAL A 433 17.27 4.66 13.05
C VAL A 433 17.44 4.31 14.52
N TRP A 434 17.17 5.24 15.45
CA TRP A 434 17.35 4.96 16.88
C TRP A 434 16.43 3.86 17.39
N LYS A 435 15.15 3.83 16.98
CA LYS A 435 14.19 2.83 17.48
C LYS A 435 14.62 1.39 17.15
N PRO A 436 15.02 1.04 15.91
CA PRO A 436 15.55 -0.28 15.60
C PRO A 436 16.83 -0.65 16.35
N LEU A 437 17.75 0.31 16.54
CA LEU A 437 18.99 0.06 17.28
C LEU A 437 18.70 -0.26 18.75
N LEU A 438 17.86 0.56 19.40
CA LEU A 438 17.43 0.35 20.77
C LEU A 438 16.67 -0.97 20.93
N ALA A 439 15.80 -1.32 19.98
CA ALA A 439 15.02 -2.56 20.02
C ALA A 439 15.86 -3.85 19.91
N LEU A 440 17.13 -3.74 19.49
CA LEU A 440 18.09 -4.85 19.43
C LEU A 440 19.23 -4.71 20.45
N ASP A 441 19.09 -3.80 21.42
CA ASP A 441 20.09 -3.52 22.44
C ASP A 441 21.47 -3.13 21.86
N LEU A 442 21.50 -2.51 20.67
CA LEU A 442 22.72 -1.96 20.08
C LEU A 442 23.12 -0.62 20.69
N CYS A 443 22.19 0.07 21.35
CA CYS A 443 22.42 1.27 22.12
C CYS A 443 21.47 1.32 23.31
N THR A 444 21.79 2.17 24.29
CA THR A 444 20.94 2.38 25.48
C THR A 444 19.99 3.56 25.30
N VAL A 445 18.95 3.63 26.14
CA VAL A 445 17.99 4.75 26.15
C VAL A 445 18.73 6.07 26.42
N GLU A 446 19.66 6.07 27.38
CA GLU A 446 20.44 7.25 27.75
C GLU A 446 21.30 7.75 26.58
N GLN A 447 21.89 6.83 25.82
CA GLN A 447 22.67 7.18 24.63
C GLN A 447 21.80 7.81 23.54
N VAL A 448 20.55 7.32 23.36
CA VAL A 448 19.59 7.90 22.41
C VAL A 448 19.14 9.29 22.86
N GLU A 449 18.84 9.49 24.14
CA GLU A 449 18.46 10.82 24.67
C GLU A 449 19.61 11.84 24.59
N ALA A 450 20.84 11.41 24.83
CA ALA A 450 22.03 12.23 24.60
C ALA A 450 22.17 12.62 23.11
N ALA A 451 21.93 11.67 22.20
CA ALA A 451 21.96 11.92 20.76
C ALA A 451 20.83 12.86 20.29
N ARG A 452 19.64 12.75 20.89
CA ARG A 452 18.50 13.67 20.67
C ARG A 452 18.84 15.09 21.03
N THR A 453 19.32 15.31 22.25
CA THR A 453 19.71 16.64 22.74
C THR A 453 20.75 17.27 21.82
N SER A 454 21.76 16.48 21.45
CA SER A 454 22.85 16.94 20.61
C SER A 454 22.47 17.18 19.15
N LEU A 455 21.32 16.67 18.67
CA LEU A 455 20.84 16.90 17.29
C LEU A 455 20.57 18.39 17.05
N LEU A 456 20.05 19.10 18.05
CA LEU A 456 19.81 20.54 17.98
C LEU A 456 21.12 21.33 17.92
N ASP A 457 22.11 20.94 18.70
CA ASP A 457 23.44 21.57 18.66
C ASP A 457 24.10 21.39 17.29
N ARG A 458 23.90 20.23 16.65
CA ARG A 458 24.37 19.96 15.28
C ARG A 458 23.61 20.79 14.24
N LEU A 459 22.30 20.96 14.41
CA LEU A 459 21.50 21.84 13.56
C LEU A 459 21.96 23.29 13.68
N HIS A 460 22.18 23.79 14.91
CA HIS A 460 22.70 25.12 15.16
C HIS A 460 24.07 25.31 14.49
N SER A 461 24.98 24.36 14.68
CA SER A 461 26.28 24.34 14.01
C SER A 461 26.17 24.33 12.48
N ALA A 462 25.15 23.67 11.92
CA ALA A 462 24.90 23.64 10.48
C ALA A 462 24.39 24.99 9.96
N ILE A 463 23.48 25.64 10.69
CA ILE A 463 22.99 26.98 10.37
C ILE A 463 24.15 27.98 10.40
N GLU A 464 25.02 27.94 11.41
CA GLU A 464 26.19 28.83 11.50
C GLU A 464 27.20 28.61 10.36
N ARG A 465 27.34 27.37 9.85
CA ARG A 465 28.08 27.13 8.61
C ARG A 465 27.38 27.77 7.43
N GLY A 466 26.08 27.55 7.28
CA GLY A 466 25.27 28.15 6.21
C GLY A 466 25.29 29.68 6.20
N ARG A 467 25.27 30.32 7.37
CA ARG A 467 25.41 31.78 7.55
C ARG A 467 26.76 32.27 7.05
N ARG A 468 27.85 31.59 7.42
CA ARG A 468 29.20 31.90 6.93
C ARG A 468 29.31 31.73 5.41
N ASP A 469 28.81 30.61 4.88
CA ASP A 469 28.81 30.34 3.44
C ASP A 469 27.98 31.38 2.66
N TYR A 470 26.85 31.81 3.22
CA TYR A 470 26.00 32.86 2.66
C TYR A 470 26.73 34.20 2.58
N LEU A 471 27.36 34.65 3.67
CA LEU A 471 28.14 35.89 3.69
C LEU A 471 29.41 35.81 2.83
N ALA A 472 29.97 34.62 2.63
CA ALA A 472 31.14 34.42 1.78
C ALA A 472 30.86 34.62 0.29
N GLN A 473 29.58 34.70 -0.13
CA GLN A 473 29.19 34.86 -1.52
C GLN A 473 29.71 36.18 -2.14
N PRO A 474 30.12 36.19 -3.42
CA PRO A 474 30.71 37.36 -4.06
C PRO A 474 29.82 38.63 -4.01
N ARG A 475 28.50 38.46 -4.00
CA ARG A 475 27.55 39.59 -3.95
C ARG A 475 27.63 40.46 -2.70
N PHE A 476 28.17 39.92 -1.59
CA PHE A 476 28.37 40.66 -0.34
C PHE A 476 29.79 41.22 -0.19
N LYS A 477 30.67 40.94 -1.15
CA LYS A 477 32.07 41.35 -1.15
C LYS A 477 32.26 42.45 -2.19
N ARG A 478 32.56 43.68 -1.75
CA ARG A 478 32.77 44.80 -2.67
C ARG A 478 33.91 45.70 -2.21
N MET A 479 34.75 46.11 -3.15
CA MET A 479 35.72 47.19 -2.94
C MET A 479 35.04 48.53 -3.27
N HIS A 480 35.05 49.47 -2.34
CA HIS A 480 34.45 50.78 -2.51
C HIS A 480 35.34 51.85 -1.87
N ARG A 481 35.77 52.84 -2.67
CA ARG A 481 36.69 53.93 -2.26
C ARG A 481 37.97 53.40 -1.57
N GLY A 482 38.60 52.39 -2.16
CA GLY A 482 39.85 51.79 -1.63
C GLY A 482 39.69 50.96 -0.36
N ARG A 483 38.47 50.79 0.19
CA ARG A 483 38.18 49.91 1.34
C ARG A 483 37.41 48.67 0.90
N TYR A 484 37.75 47.52 1.49
CA TYR A 484 37.07 46.25 1.23
C TYR A 484 35.96 46.02 2.26
N TYR A 485 34.73 45.79 1.79
CA TYR A 485 33.57 45.50 2.61
C TYR A 485 33.15 44.04 2.39
N HIS A 486 32.99 43.29 3.48
CA HIS A 486 32.65 41.86 3.49
C HIS A 486 31.16 41.59 3.75
N GLN A 487 30.35 42.65 3.92
CA GLN A 487 28.90 42.58 4.13
C GLN A 487 28.16 43.65 3.30
N TRP A 488 28.69 43.98 2.12
CA TRP A 488 28.11 45.01 1.26
C TRP A 488 26.69 44.63 0.82
N GLY A 489 25.69 45.43 1.21
CA GLY A 489 24.29 45.19 0.84
C GLY A 489 23.61 44.01 1.54
N PHE A 490 24.20 43.48 2.62
CA PHE A 490 23.57 42.46 3.45
C PHE A 490 22.36 43.05 4.20
N LYS A 491 21.17 42.45 4.04
CA LYS A 491 19.90 42.90 4.67
C LYS A 491 19.37 41.94 5.73
N GLY A 492 20.06 40.83 5.97
CA GLY A 492 19.57 39.71 6.77
C GLY A 492 19.82 38.37 6.08
N TYR A 493 19.69 37.30 6.85
CA TYR A 493 19.76 35.94 6.33
C TYR A 493 18.43 35.56 5.67
N PRO A 494 18.41 34.57 4.77
CA PRO A 494 17.14 34.00 4.33
C PRO A 494 16.48 33.24 5.48
N VAL A 495 15.14 33.13 5.48
CA VAL A 495 14.34 32.54 6.58
C VAL A 495 14.85 31.15 7.05
N HIS A 496 15.35 30.33 6.12
CA HIS A 496 15.91 29.00 6.39
C HIS A 496 17.30 29.02 7.06
N LEU A 497 17.88 30.20 7.29
CA LEU A 497 19.08 30.43 8.08
C LEU A 497 18.82 31.41 9.25
N GLU A 498 17.57 31.84 9.48
CA GLU A 498 17.21 32.81 10.53
C GLU A 498 16.85 32.17 11.89
N PHE A 499 16.76 30.83 12.01
CA PHE A 499 16.31 30.15 13.25
C PHE A 499 17.10 30.53 14.52
N PRO A 500 16.45 30.54 15.70
CA PRO A 500 16.51 31.63 16.64
C PRO A 500 17.67 31.39 17.61
N PRO A 501 17.97 32.37 18.48
CA PRO A 501 18.86 32.13 19.60
C PRO A 501 18.23 31.00 20.42
N VAL A 502 19.04 29.99 20.78
CA VAL A 502 18.79 29.31 22.05
C VAL A 502 18.81 30.45 23.06
N VAL A 503 17.62 30.85 23.53
CA VAL A 503 17.54 31.56 24.80
C VAL A 503 18.06 30.53 25.79
N ALA A 504 19.36 30.58 26.06
CA ALA A 504 19.88 30.12 27.32
C ALA A 504 19.20 31.04 28.34
N GLU A 505 18.02 30.65 28.83
CA GLU A 505 17.67 31.08 30.18
C GLU A 505 18.80 30.54 31.05
N PRO A 506 19.57 31.39 31.74
CA PRO A 506 20.48 30.90 32.75
C PRO A 506 19.63 30.10 33.73
N SER A 507 19.95 28.81 33.86
CA SER A 507 19.48 28.00 34.96
C SER A 507 19.68 28.79 36.25
N PRO A 508 18.64 29.08 37.05
CA PRO A 508 18.82 29.68 38.36
C PRO A 508 19.39 28.61 39.29
N LEU A 509 20.70 28.36 39.17
CA LEU A 509 21.47 27.72 40.23
C LEU A 509 21.75 28.77 41.30
N ALA A 510 20.98 28.66 42.38
CA ALA A 510 21.43 28.78 43.76
C ALA A 510 22.62 29.74 44.02
N ALA A 511 22.29 30.97 44.42
CA ALA A 511 22.77 31.63 45.64
C ALA A 511 21.96 32.90 45.87
#